data_AF-A0A2P4QGN7-F1
#
_entry.id   AF-A0A2P4QGN7-F1
#
_cell.length_a   1.000
_cell.length_b   1.000
_cell.length_c   1.000
_cell.angle_alpha   90.00
_cell.angle_beta   90.00
_cell.angle_gamma   90.00
#
_symmetry.space_group_name_H-M   'P 1'
#
loop_
_entity.id
_entity.type
_entity.pdbx_description
1 polymer ?
#
loop_
_entity_poly.entity_id
_entity_poly.type
_entity_poly.pdbx_seq_one_letter_code
_entity_poly.pdbx_strand_id
1 'polypeptide(L)'
;MEAVIDFRWRQARNYFLQIFLAFIAYAVCFGVISWAYMSRLEVTGNLRTFLICVMMCFYYLAYYLIAVEVKQAWHHGLRASLNVSNLFDIISIITPCIVMSIFVASSFQLSDGFAKVQTSTGIIVCISFTMLLLWCEMLLYLRLLSEMAIYIYYVIIIFSTVFPFLIFMACVIMAFAHAFFLLLSNPDLDTIKQKTNGFSVVNTTTHEPIDMEMDSQFDPSSASDNPFSNFLSSVEATYFWINGVWPQRDDWNYWAIEVLSLLGSVFIVTILQNMLIAFMG
;
A
#
# COMPACT_ATOMS: atom_id res chain seq x y z
N MET A 1 15.48 -10.04 38.22
CA MET A 1 14.47 -9.16 37.58
C MET A 1 13.53 -9.97 36.70
N GLU A 2 14.04 -10.89 35.88
CA GLU A 2 13.26 -11.81 35.05
C GLU A 2 12.13 -12.54 35.80
N ALA A 3 12.41 -13.16 36.96
CA ALA A 3 11.39 -13.83 37.76
C ALA A 3 10.24 -12.92 38.25
N VAL A 4 10.50 -11.62 38.45
CA VAL A 4 9.45 -10.65 38.84
C VAL A 4 8.62 -10.24 37.62
N ILE A 5 9.24 -10.14 36.45
CA ILE A 5 8.57 -9.84 35.18
C ILE A 5 7.65 -11.01 34.81
N ASP A 6 8.14 -12.25 34.86
CA ASP A 6 7.33 -13.45 34.56
C ASP A 6 6.12 -13.59 35.47
N PHE A 7 6.29 -13.33 36.77
CA PHE A 7 5.20 -13.36 37.73
C PHE A 7 4.10 -12.34 37.39
N ARG A 8 4.48 -11.09 37.09
CA ARG A 8 3.52 -10.04 36.72
C ARG A 8 2.95 -10.22 35.32
N TRP A 9 3.73 -10.75 34.38
CA TRP A 9 3.31 -11.02 33.01
C TRP A 9 2.14 -11.98 32.97
N ARG A 10 2.12 -13.02 33.80
CA ARG A 10 1.01 -13.98 33.83
C ARG A 10 -0.34 -13.32 34.15
N GLN A 11 -0.35 -12.28 34.98
CA GLN A 11 -1.56 -11.51 35.31
C GLN A 11 -1.87 -10.44 34.25
N ALA A 12 -0.85 -9.76 33.72
CA ALA A 12 -1.01 -8.71 32.71
C ALA A 12 -1.38 -9.26 31.32
N ARG A 13 -0.92 -10.46 30.97
CA ARG A 13 -1.13 -11.09 29.67
C ARG A 13 -2.61 -11.20 29.31
N ASN A 14 -3.46 -11.58 30.26
CA ASN A 14 -4.90 -11.70 30.01
C ASN A 14 -5.53 -10.34 29.68
N TYR A 15 -5.10 -9.27 30.36
CA TYR A 15 -5.55 -7.92 30.08
C TYR A 15 -5.12 -7.45 28.68
N PHE A 16 -3.86 -7.69 28.30
CA PHE A 16 -3.40 -7.32 26.96
C PHE A 16 -4.03 -8.18 25.85
N LEU A 17 -4.25 -9.48 26.08
CA LEU A 17 -4.96 -10.34 25.14
C LEU A 17 -6.39 -9.85 24.90
N GLN A 18 -7.06 -9.32 25.93
CA GLN A 18 -8.38 -8.72 25.77
C GLN A 18 -8.35 -7.48 24.88
N ILE A 19 -7.35 -6.60 25.05
CA ILE A 19 -7.16 -5.42 24.18
C ILE A 19 -6.91 -5.87 22.73
N PHE A 20 -6.05 -6.87 22.54
CA PHE A 20 -5.76 -7.41 21.20
C PHE A 20 -7.00 -7.99 20.53
N LEU A 21 -7.81 -8.79 21.24
CA LEU A 21 -9.07 -9.32 20.71
C LEU A 21 -10.08 -8.21 20.41
N ALA A 22 -10.14 -7.17 21.26
CA ALA A 22 -10.98 -6.00 21.01
C ALA A 22 -10.55 -5.26 19.73
N PHE A 23 -9.25 -5.13 19.48
CA PHE A 23 -8.72 -4.55 18.25
C PHE A 23 -9.04 -5.40 17.02
N ILE A 24 -8.91 -6.73 17.09
CA ILE A 24 -9.33 -7.62 15.99
C ILE A 24 -10.82 -7.44 15.70
N ALA A 25 -11.66 -7.46 16.72
CA ALA A 25 -13.10 -7.26 16.56
C ALA A 25 -13.41 -5.88 15.93
N TYR A 26 -12.67 -4.84 16.34
CA TYR A 26 -12.77 -3.50 15.77
C TYR A 26 -12.42 -3.47 14.28
N ALA A 27 -11.30 -4.07 13.88
CA ALA A 27 -10.87 -4.16 12.49
C ALA A 27 -11.83 -4.98 11.62
N VAL A 28 -12.36 -6.09 12.16
CA VAL A 28 -13.37 -6.91 11.47
C VAL A 28 -14.67 -6.13 11.27
N CYS A 29 -15.13 -5.39 12.27
CA CYS A 29 -16.32 -4.54 12.12
C CYS A 29 -16.12 -3.49 11.03
N PHE A 30 -14.95 -2.83 10.97
CA PHE A 30 -14.62 -1.91 9.90
C PHE A 30 -14.68 -2.61 8.53
N GLY A 31 -14.01 -3.75 8.38
CA GLY A 31 -13.97 -4.53 7.14
C GLY A 31 -15.35 -4.97 6.65
N VAL A 32 -16.23 -5.45 7.54
CA VAL A 32 -17.60 -5.86 7.19
C VAL A 32 -18.41 -4.70 6.66
N ILE A 33 -18.32 -3.53 7.30
CA ILE A 33 -19.10 -2.36 6.89
C ILE A 33 -18.54 -1.73 5.62
N SER A 34 -17.20 -1.66 5.48
CA SER A 34 -16.55 -1.26 4.23
C SER A 34 -16.92 -2.18 3.08
N TRP A 35 -17.00 -3.50 3.30
CA TRP A 35 -17.46 -4.44 2.29
C TRP A 35 -18.92 -4.18 1.90
N ALA A 36 -19.81 -3.98 2.87
CA ALA A 36 -21.22 -3.67 2.62
C ALA A 36 -21.41 -2.36 1.83
N TYR A 37 -20.56 -1.36 2.08
CA TYR A 37 -20.50 -0.12 1.30
C TYR A 37 -20.09 -0.38 -0.15
N MET A 38 -18.99 -1.13 -0.35
CA MET A 38 -18.45 -1.44 -1.69
C MET A 38 -19.39 -2.31 -2.52
N SER A 39 -20.07 -3.27 -1.89
CA SER A 39 -21.04 -4.14 -2.55
C SER A 39 -22.39 -3.47 -2.80
N ARG A 40 -22.57 -2.19 -2.39
CA ARG A 40 -23.84 -1.45 -2.46
C ARG A 40 -25.00 -2.26 -1.88
N LEU A 41 -24.76 -2.85 -0.71
CA LEU A 41 -25.68 -3.81 -0.13
C LEU A 41 -27.01 -3.13 0.16
N GLU A 42 -28.08 -3.62 -0.46
CA GLU A 42 -29.44 -3.26 -0.09
C GLU A 42 -29.82 -4.03 1.17
N VAL A 43 -30.20 -3.29 2.21
CA VAL A 43 -30.32 -3.86 3.54
C VAL A 43 -31.76 -3.82 4.02
N THR A 44 -32.48 -4.94 3.89
CA THR A 44 -33.87 -5.10 4.33
C THR A 44 -33.99 -6.02 5.54
N GLY A 45 -34.92 -5.72 6.46
CA GLY A 45 -35.29 -6.61 7.57
C GLY A 45 -34.13 -6.92 8.53
N ASN A 46 -33.87 -8.21 8.75
CA ASN A 46 -32.87 -8.70 9.73
C ASN A 46 -31.44 -8.25 9.41
N LEU A 47 -31.08 -8.13 8.14
CA LEU A 47 -29.76 -7.70 7.71
C LEU A 47 -29.48 -6.25 8.13
N ARG A 48 -30.53 -5.41 8.22
CA ARG A 48 -30.43 -4.01 8.64
C ARG A 48 -30.11 -3.90 10.10
N THR A 49 -30.84 -4.65 10.90
CA THR A 49 -30.57 -4.74 12.33
C THR A 49 -29.16 -5.24 12.58
N PHE A 50 -28.72 -6.27 11.84
CA PHE A 50 -27.35 -6.76 11.91
C PHE A 50 -26.32 -5.68 11.60
N LEU A 51 -26.43 -4.97 10.47
CA LEU A 51 -25.44 -3.95 10.09
C LEU A 51 -25.40 -2.77 11.07
N ILE A 52 -26.56 -2.34 11.58
CA ILE A 52 -26.64 -1.32 12.62
C ILE A 52 -25.99 -1.82 13.92
N CYS A 53 -26.19 -3.09 14.29
CA CYS A 53 -25.49 -3.70 15.43
C CYS A 53 -23.98 -3.70 15.24
N VAL A 54 -23.46 -4.11 14.07
CA VAL A 54 -22.01 -4.08 13.78
C VAL A 54 -21.46 -2.65 13.88
N MET A 55 -22.21 -1.66 13.39
CA MET A 55 -21.81 -0.25 13.49
C MET A 55 -21.78 0.25 14.95
N MET A 56 -22.79 -0.10 15.75
CA MET A 56 -22.79 0.22 17.18
C MET A 56 -21.61 -0.45 17.91
N CYS A 57 -21.34 -1.73 17.60
CA CYS A 57 -20.19 -2.45 18.13
C CYS A 57 -18.86 -1.79 17.74
N PHE A 58 -18.71 -1.34 16.50
CA PHE A 58 -17.51 -0.63 16.03
C PHE A 58 -17.23 0.62 16.87
N TYR A 59 -18.22 1.52 17.03
CA TYR A 59 -18.03 2.75 17.81
C TYR A 59 -17.82 2.48 19.31
N TYR A 60 -18.47 1.45 19.86
CA TYR A 60 -18.23 1.03 21.24
C TYR A 60 -16.79 0.54 21.44
N LEU A 61 -16.29 -0.31 20.54
CA LEU A 61 -14.91 -0.81 20.58
C LEU A 61 -13.90 0.33 20.37
N ALA A 62 -14.18 1.26 19.46
CA ALA A 62 -13.35 2.45 19.26
C ALA A 62 -13.23 3.26 20.57
N TYR A 63 -14.36 3.55 21.21
CA TYR A 63 -14.37 4.26 22.49
C TYR A 63 -13.56 3.52 23.57
N TYR A 64 -13.74 2.20 23.67
CA TYR A 64 -12.98 1.37 24.59
C TYR A 64 -11.47 1.44 24.36
N LEU A 65 -11.01 1.31 23.10
CA LEU A 65 -9.60 1.37 22.75
C LEU A 65 -9.00 2.77 23.00
N ILE A 66 -9.72 3.84 22.65
CA ILE A 66 -9.31 5.22 22.96
C ILE A 66 -9.15 5.41 24.48
N ALA A 67 -10.09 4.89 25.28
CA ALA A 67 -10.03 5.02 26.73
C ALA A 67 -8.79 4.30 27.32
N VAL A 68 -8.41 3.15 26.76
CA VAL A 68 -7.18 2.43 27.12
C VAL A 68 -5.95 3.29 26.81
N GLU A 69 -5.85 3.85 25.60
CA GLU A 69 -4.72 4.69 25.20
C GLU A 69 -4.61 5.99 26.02
N VAL A 70 -5.74 6.63 26.34
CA VAL A 70 -5.76 7.83 27.20
C VAL A 70 -5.24 7.49 28.60
N LYS A 71 -5.65 6.34 29.16
CA LYS A 71 -5.13 5.89 30.46
C LYS A 71 -3.63 5.61 30.41
N GLN A 72 -3.17 4.97 29.33
CA GLN A 72 -1.74 4.69 29.12
C GLN A 72 -0.92 5.97 29.00
N ALA A 73 -1.41 6.96 28.27
CA ALA A 73 -0.78 8.27 28.10
C ALA A 73 -0.72 9.06 29.42
N TRP A 74 -1.75 8.97 30.26
CA TRP A 74 -1.74 9.63 31.57
C TRP A 74 -0.69 9.02 32.51
N HIS A 75 -0.56 7.69 32.53
CA HIS A 75 0.41 7.01 33.40
C HIS A 75 1.87 7.22 32.97
N HIS A 76 2.19 7.16 31.68
CA HIS A 76 3.57 7.30 31.18
C HIS A 76 3.97 8.76 30.88
N GLY A 77 3.00 9.68 30.83
CA GLY A 77 3.18 11.08 30.48
C GLY A 77 3.14 11.34 28.97
N LEU A 78 2.66 12.52 28.57
CA LEU A 78 2.46 12.93 27.16
C LEU A 78 3.71 12.83 26.29
N ARG A 79 4.91 12.96 26.88
CA ARG A 79 6.17 12.88 26.14
C ARG A 79 6.55 11.43 25.80
N ALA A 80 6.14 10.47 26.62
CA ALA A 80 6.36 9.04 26.36
C ALA A 80 5.32 8.47 25.39
N SER A 81 4.12 9.06 25.31
CA SER A 81 3.08 8.64 24.35
C SER A 81 3.35 9.07 22.91
N LEU A 82 4.35 9.92 22.65
CA LEU A 82 4.78 10.31 21.30
C LEU A 82 5.88 9.42 20.71
N ASN A 83 6.18 8.29 21.35
CA ASN A 83 7.02 7.26 20.73
C ASN A 83 6.37 6.72 19.45
N VAL A 84 7.19 6.31 18.48
CA VAL A 84 6.73 5.89 17.14
C VAL A 84 5.65 4.80 17.20
N SER A 85 5.77 3.82 18.11
CA SER A 85 4.75 2.78 18.30
C SER A 85 3.44 3.36 18.82
N ASN A 86 3.45 4.10 19.93
CA ASN A 86 2.23 4.68 20.51
C ASN A 86 1.51 5.65 19.56
N LEU A 87 2.25 6.40 18.72
CA LEU A 87 1.66 7.26 17.71
C LEU A 87 0.87 6.43 16.69
N PHE A 88 1.45 5.30 16.27
CA PHE A 88 0.83 4.40 15.32
C PHE A 88 -0.43 3.75 15.90
N ASP A 89 -0.41 3.34 17.18
CA ASP A 89 -1.58 2.83 17.90
C ASP A 89 -2.74 3.85 17.85
N ILE A 90 -2.47 5.12 18.17
CA ILE A 90 -3.47 6.20 18.16
C ILE A 90 -4.03 6.44 16.74
N ILE A 91 -3.15 6.51 15.73
CA ILE A 91 -3.56 6.74 14.34
C ILE A 91 -4.44 5.58 13.85
N SER A 92 -4.15 4.35 14.28
CA SER A 92 -4.91 3.16 13.90
C SER A 92 -6.33 3.10 14.46
N ILE A 93 -6.58 3.80 15.56
CA ILE A 93 -7.92 3.89 16.17
C ILE A 93 -8.68 5.10 15.62
N ILE A 94 -8.01 6.24 15.42
CA ILE A 94 -8.68 7.48 14.99
C ILE A 94 -9.04 7.44 13.50
N THR A 95 -8.11 7.00 12.64
CA THR A 95 -8.30 7.03 11.18
C THR A 95 -9.54 6.25 10.72
N PRO A 96 -9.78 4.99 11.15
CA PRO A 96 -10.98 4.27 10.75
C PRO A 96 -12.25 4.88 11.34
N CYS A 97 -12.22 5.51 12.52
CA CYS A 97 -13.38 6.22 13.05
C CYS A 97 -13.79 7.40 12.15
N ILE A 98 -12.81 8.18 11.68
CA ILE A 98 -13.06 9.30 10.77
C ILE A 98 -13.63 8.79 9.44
N VAL A 99 -12.96 7.81 8.82
CA VAL A 99 -13.38 7.27 7.52
C VAL A 99 -14.76 6.64 7.59
N MET A 100 -15.01 5.82 8.63
CA MET A 100 -16.32 5.22 8.91
C MET A 100 -17.42 6.27 9.04
N SER A 101 -17.16 7.33 9.81
CA SER A 101 -18.12 8.42 9.99
C SER A 101 -18.46 9.12 8.67
N ILE A 102 -17.45 9.36 7.81
CA ILE A 102 -17.64 10.05 6.53
C ILE A 102 -18.54 9.22 5.58
N PHE A 103 -18.22 7.95 5.36
CA PHE A 103 -18.98 7.16 4.37
C PHE A 103 -20.35 6.73 4.89
N VAL A 104 -20.51 6.48 6.20
CA VAL A 104 -21.84 6.24 6.77
C VAL A 104 -22.70 7.49 6.71
N ALA A 105 -22.20 8.66 7.12
CA ALA A 105 -23.01 9.88 7.13
C ALA A 105 -23.43 10.34 5.73
N SER A 106 -22.58 10.13 4.73
CA SER A 106 -22.86 10.53 3.34
C SER A 106 -23.77 9.55 2.59
N SER A 107 -23.75 8.27 2.96
CA SER A 107 -24.20 7.20 2.05
C SER A 107 -25.16 6.19 2.68
N PHE A 108 -25.27 6.13 4.01
CA PHE A 108 -26.13 5.16 4.69
C PHE A 108 -27.55 5.71 4.91
N GLN A 109 -28.57 4.99 4.42
CA GLN A 109 -29.98 5.29 4.67
C GLN A 109 -30.65 4.20 5.49
N LEU A 110 -31.51 4.56 6.45
CA LEU A 110 -32.21 3.57 7.29
C LEU A 110 -33.26 2.74 6.52
N SER A 111 -33.72 3.21 5.36
CA SER A 111 -34.66 2.46 4.52
C SER A 111 -33.96 1.32 3.79
N ASP A 112 -32.89 1.63 3.05
CA ASP A 112 -32.30 0.74 2.04
C ASP A 112 -30.79 0.46 2.27
N GLY A 113 -30.21 0.94 3.37
CA GLY A 113 -28.79 0.76 3.70
C GLY A 113 -27.86 1.49 2.72
N PHE A 114 -27.04 0.74 1.99
CA PHE A 114 -26.07 1.25 1.01
C PHE A 114 -26.51 1.01 -0.46
N ALA A 115 -27.80 0.76 -0.72
CA ALA A 115 -28.29 0.50 -2.08
C ALA A 115 -28.08 1.68 -3.05
N LYS A 116 -28.27 2.91 -2.57
CA LYS A 116 -28.27 4.15 -3.39
C LYS A 116 -26.93 4.88 -3.40
N VAL A 117 -25.85 4.21 -3.02
CA VAL A 117 -24.54 4.84 -2.89
C VAL A 117 -23.96 5.20 -4.25
N GLN A 118 -23.70 6.49 -4.46
CA GLN A 118 -22.79 6.95 -5.49
C GLN A 118 -21.37 6.83 -4.95
N THR A 119 -20.67 5.78 -5.39
CA THR A 119 -19.29 5.51 -4.99
C THR A 119 -18.39 6.63 -5.48
N SER A 120 -17.81 7.40 -4.57
CA SER A 120 -16.75 8.36 -4.90
C SER A 120 -15.39 7.65 -4.80
N THR A 121 -14.56 7.82 -5.82
CA THR A 121 -13.21 7.19 -5.87
C THR A 121 -12.39 7.55 -4.62
N GLY A 122 -12.53 8.77 -4.11
CA GLY A 122 -11.85 9.22 -2.89
C GLY A 122 -12.20 8.41 -1.64
N ILE A 123 -13.49 8.07 -1.42
CA ILE A 123 -13.89 7.25 -0.26
C ILE A 123 -13.30 5.85 -0.37
N ILE A 124 -13.30 5.25 -1.55
CA ILE A 124 -12.73 3.91 -1.79
C ILE A 124 -11.23 3.90 -1.47
N VAL A 125 -10.50 4.92 -1.93
CA VAL A 125 -9.07 5.09 -1.63
C VAL A 125 -8.86 5.22 -0.12
N CYS A 126 -9.61 6.07 0.56
CA CYS A 126 -9.52 6.24 2.03
C CYS A 126 -9.80 4.93 2.78
N ILE A 127 -10.83 4.18 2.39
CA ILE A 127 -11.14 2.87 2.98
C ILE A 127 -9.97 1.90 2.78
N SER A 128 -9.39 1.87 1.58
CA SER A 128 -8.29 0.95 1.24
C SER A 128 -7.03 1.22 2.07
N PHE A 129 -6.61 2.49 2.16
CA PHE A 129 -5.47 2.89 2.99
C PHE A 129 -5.72 2.65 4.48
N THR A 130 -6.94 2.90 4.95
CA THR A 130 -7.32 2.63 6.34
C THR A 130 -7.28 1.14 6.67
N MET A 131 -7.75 0.28 5.76
CA MET A 131 -7.68 -1.16 5.93
C MET A 131 -6.23 -1.65 5.98
N LEU A 132 -5.37 -1.14 5.08
CA LEU A 132 -3.94 -1.46 5.13
C LEU A 132 -3.31 -1.06 6.47
N LEU A 133 -3.65 0.13 6.98
CA LEU A 133 -3.17 0.64 8.25
C LEU A 133 -3.58 -0.28 9.42
N LEU A 134 -4.84 -0.73 9.45
CA LEU A 134 -5.32 -1.69 10.45
C LEU A 134 -4.58 -3.03 10.39
N TRP A 135 -4.27 -3.53 9.19
CA TRP A 135 -3.46 -4.74 9.04
C TRP A 135 -2.03 -4.56 9.56
N CYS A 136 -1.39 -3.43 9.26
CA CYS A 136 -0.06 -3.11 9.79
C CYS A 136 -0.06 -3.07 11.33
N GLU A 137 -1.09 -2.46 11.93
CA GLU A 137 -1.21 -2.41 13.39
C GLU A 137 -1.46 -3.79 14.00
N MET A 138 -2.28 -4.60 13.35
CA MET A 138 -2.50 -5.98 13.76
C MET A 138 -1.18 -6.78 13.83
N LEU A 139 -0.23 -6.53 12.90
CA LEU A 139 1.11 -7.13 12.94
C LEU A 139 1.95 -6.61 14.12
N LEU A 140 1.82 -5.33 14.49
CA LEU A 140 2.55 -4.77 15.64
C LEU A 140 2.03 -5.32 16.98
N TYR A 141 0.72 -5.56 17.11
CA TYR A 141 0.15 -6.20 18.29
C TYR A 141 0.67 -7.62 18.54
N LEU A 142 1.19 -8.31 17.52
CA LEU A 142 1.83 -9.62 17.71
C LEU A 142 3.06 -9.55 18.62
N ARG A 143 3.60 -8.36 18.91
CA ARG A 143 4.65 -8.15 19.95
C ARG A 143 4.22 -8.68 21.32
N LEU A 144 2.93 -8.89 21.56
CA LEU A 144 2.44 -9.48 22.80
C LEU A 144 2.81 -10.97 22.95
N LEU A 145 3.01 -11.69 21.84
CA LEU A 145 3.43 -13.08 21.86
C LEU A 145 4.96 -13.12 21.92
N SER A 146 5.53 -13.75 22.95
CA SER A 146 6.99 -13.75 23.20
C SER A 146 7.80 -14.17 21.98
N GLU A 147 7.36 -15.23 21.30
CA GLU A 147 8.02 -15.75 20.08
C GLU A 147 7.96 -14.73 18.93
N MET A 148 6.80 -14.09 18.72
CA MET A 148 6.59 -13.13 17.63
C MET A 148 7.29 -11.79 17.91
N ALA A 149 7.41 -11.40 19.17
CA ALA A 149 8.05 -10.16 19.60
C ALA A 149 9.51 -10.08 19.15
N ILE A 150 10.23 -11.21 19.18
CA ILE A 150 11.64 -11.31 18.76
C ILE A 150 11.76 -10.95 17.27
N TYR A 151 10.88 -11.49 16.42
CA TYR A 151 10.88 -11.19 14.99
C TYR A 151 10.54 -9.73 14.69
N ILE A 152 9.51 -9.18 15.35
CA ILE A 152 9.12 -7.77 15.17
C ILE A 152 10.26 -6.84 15.62
N TYR A 153 10.95 -7.19 16.70
CA TYR A 153 12.10 -6.43 17.17
C TYR A 153 13.23 -6.41 16.13
N TYR A 154 13.55 -7.57 15.52
CA TYR A 154 14.51 -7.62 14.42
C TYR A 154 14.07 -6.79 13.22
N VAL A 155 12.79 -6.87 12.81
CA VAL A 155 12.25 -6.06 11.70
C VAL A 155 12.39 -4.55 11.98
N ILE A 156 12.05 -4.09 13.19
CA ILE A 156 12.17 -2.67 13.56
C ILE A 156 13.63 -2.22 13.53
N ILE A 157 14.56 -3.03 14.04
CA ILE A 157 16.00 -2.71 14.01
C ILE A 157 16.52 -2.67 12.58
N ILE A 158 16.27 -3.71 11.79
CA ILE A 158 16.72 -3.79 10.40
C ILE A 158 16.18 -2.60 9.63
N PHE A 159 14.88 -2.29 9.76
CA PHE A 159 14.26 -1.16 9.10
C PHE A 159 14.92 0.17 9.50
N SER A 160 15.14 0.40 10.80
CA SER A 160 15.81 1.61 11.27
C SER A 160 17.25 1.74 10.78
N THR A 161 17.97 0.62 10.61
CA THR A 161 19.34 0.59 10.10
C THR A 161 19.40 0.81 8.59
N VAL A 162 18.49 0.22 7.81
CA VAL A 162 18.49 0.33 6.34
C VAL A 162 17.80 1.59 5.82
N PHE A 163 17.00 2.28 6.65
CA PHE A 163 16.22 3.45 6.22
C PHE A 163 17.05 4.55 5.53
N PRO A 164 18.24 4.96 6.02
CA PRO A 164 19.07 5.93 5.32
C PRO A 164 19.53 5.43 3.93
N PHE A 165 19.80 4.13 3.81
CA PHE A 165 20.17 3.52 2.53
C PHE A 165 18.98 3.47 1.56
N LEU A 166 17.75 3.23 2.05
CA LEU A 166 16.54 3.32 1.23
C LEU A 166 16.34 4.73 0.65
N ILE A 167 16.61 5.78 1.43
CA ILE A 167 16.58 7.17 0.94
C ILE A 167 17.63 7.36 -0.17
N PHE A 168 18.86 6.90 0.05
CA PHE A 168 19.91 6.98 -0.96
C PHE A 168 19.52 6.24 -2.25
N MET A 169 18.97 5.03 -2.14
CA MET A 169 18.48 4.24 -3.27
C MET A 169 17.37 4.98 -4.02
N ALA A 170 16.41 5.58 -3.30
CA ALA A 170 15.35 6.39 -3.90
C ALA A 170 15.91 7.60 -4.68
N CYS A 171 16.94 8.27 -4.15
CA CYS A 171 17.62 9.36 -4.86
C CYS A 171 18.25 8.89 -6.18
N VAL A 172 18.90 7.72 -6.19
CA VAL A 172 19.48 7.15 -7.42
C VAL A 172 18.38 6.79 -8.43
N ILE A 173 17.28 6.18 -7.98
CA ILE A 173 16.12 5.88 -8.83
C ILE A 173 15.55 7.18 -9.43
N MET A 174 15.37 8.23 -8.63
CA MET A 174 14.89 9.53 -9.11
C MET A 174 15.85 10.15 -10.14
N ALA A 175 17.17 10.00 -9.97
CA ALA A 175 18.15 10.52 -10.92
C ALA A 175 18.05 9.83 -12.30
N PHE A 176 17.96 8.49 -12.32
CA PHE A 176 17.78 7.74 -13.56
C PHE A 176 16.40 8.00 -14.19
N ALA A 177 15.35 8.05 -13.38
CA ALA A 177 14.01 8.41 -13.83
C ALA A 177 13.97 9.78 -14.50
N HIS A 178 14.66 10.78 -13.91
CA HIS A 178 14.75 12.11 -14.50
C HIS A 178 15.51 12.12 -15.83
N ALA A 179 16.58 11.32 -15.96
CA ALA A 179 17.33 11.20 -17.21
C ALA A 179 16.46 10.59 -18.33
N PHE A 180 15.72 9.52 -18.04
CA PHE A 180 14.81 8.92 -19.01
C PHE A 180 13.59 9.79 -19.31
N PHE A 181 13.05 10.49 -18.31
CA PHE A 181 11.99 11.48 -18.52
C PHE A 181 12.42 12.55 -19.54
N LEU A 182 13.64 13.09 -19.43
CA LEU A 182 14.14 14.07 -20.40
C LEU A 182 14.33 13.49 -21.79
N LEU A 183 14.74 12.22 -21.88
CA LEU A 183 15.00 11.55 -23.16
C LEU A 183 13.71 11.09 -23.87
N LEU A 184 12.71 10.65 -23.11
CA LEU A 184 11.55 9.91 -23.62
C LEU A 184 10.21 10.62 -23.41
N SER A 185 10.13 11.75 -22.69
CA SER A 185 8.85 12.45 -22.50
C SER A 185 8.27 13.00 -23.81
N ASN A 186 9.13 13.49 -24.70
CA ASN A 186 8.77 13.95 -26.04
C ASN A 186 9.81 13.45 -27.04
N PRO A 187 9.80 12.14 -27.35
CA PRO A 187 10.83 11.54 -28.19
C PRO A 187 10.62 11.98 -29.64
N ASP A 188 11.72 12.37 -30.29
CA ASP A 188 11.73 12.56 -31.74
C ASP A 188 11.68 11.19 -32.41
N LEU A 189 10.50 10.79 -32.88
CA LEU A 189 10.22 9.45 -33.41
C LEU A 189 11.02 9.11 -34.68
N ASP A 190 11.55 10.11 -35.39
CA ASP A 190 12.43 9.89 -36.54
C ASP A 190 13.78 9.32 -36.09
N THR A 191 14.27 9.77 -34.94
CA THR A 191 15.58 9.41 -34.37
C THR A 191 15.47 8.28 -33.34
N ILE A 192 14.47 8.32 -32.47
CA ILE A 192 14.24 7.38 -31.38
C ILE A 192 13.06 6.48 -31.78
N LYS A 193 13.38 5.39 -32.49
CA LYS A 193 12.38 4.49 -33.04
C LYS A 193 11.83 3.56 -31.97
N GLN A 194 10.52 3.30 -32.05
CA GLN A 194 9.93 2.22 -31.27
C GLN A 194 10.25 0.86 -31.88
N LYS A 195 10.31 -0.13 -31.00
CA LYS A 195 10.38 -1.54 -31.39
C LYS A 195 8.98 -1.99 -31.77
N THR A 196 8.68 -2.05 -33.06
CA THR A 196 7.39 -2.55 -33.53
C THR A 196 7.40 -4.08 -33.49
N ASN A 197 6.49 -4.67 -32.72
CA ASN A 197 6.21 -6.10 -32.81
C ASN A 197 5.33 -6.30 -34.05
N GLY A 198 5.91 -6.78 -35.15
CA GLY A 198 5.16 -7.14 -36.34
C GLY A 198 4.19 -8.28 -36.03
N PHE A 199 2.89 -7.98 -36.00
CA PHE A 199 1.87 -9.02 -35.90
C PHE A 199 1.53 -9.51 -37.31
N SER A 200 1.82 -10.78 -37.60
CA SER A 200 1.34 -11.43 -38.81
C SER A 200 -0.10 -11.88 -38.59
N VAL A 201 -1.05 -11.20 -39.23
CA VAL A 201 -2.45 -11.65 -39.22
C VAL A 201 -2.59 -12.81 -40.20
N VAL A 202 -3.15 -13.93 -39.77
CA VAL A 202 -3.46 -15.09 -40.63
C VAL A 202 -4.97 -15.24 -40.76
N ASN A 203 -5.43 -15.59 -41.96
CA ASN A 203 -6.83 -15.86 -42.21
C ASN A 203 -7.24 -17.15 -41.48
N THR A 204 -8.27 -17.09 -40.63
CA THR A 204 -8.74 -18.25 -39.85
C THR A 204 -9.31 -19.39 -40.71
N THR A 205 -9.67 -19.11 -41.97
CA THR A 205 -10.27 -20.10 -42.88
C THR A 205 -9.23 -20.71 -43.81
N THR A 206 -8.34 -19.90 -44.38
CA THR A 206 -7.32 -20.37 -45.35
C THR A 206 -5.94 -20.62 -44.75
N HIS A 207 -5.70 -20.17 -43.50
CA HIS A 207 -4.38 -20.20 -42.83
C HIS A 207 -3.27 -19.45 -43.60
N GLU A 208 -3.64 -18.63 -44.58
CA GLU A 208 -2.70 -17.81 -45.33
C GLU A 208 -2.44 -16.48 -44.59
N PRO A 209 -1.20 -15.97 -44.63
CA PRO A 209 -0.87 -14.67 -44.07
C PRO A 209 -1.59 -13.57 -44.86
N ILE A 210 -2.24 -12.67 -44.13
CA ILE A 210 -2.82 -11.45 -44.65
C ILE A 210 -1.80 -10.34 -44.37
N ASP A 211 -1.28 -9.71 -45.43
CA ASP A 211 -0.49 -8.49 -45.31
C ASP A 211 -1.40 -7.35 -44.85
N MET A 212 -1.46 -7.13 -43.54
CA MET A 212 -2.04 -5.95 -42.91
C MET A 212 -0.98 -5.37 -41.98
N GLU A 213 -0.43 -4.20 -42.33
CA GLU A 213 0.31 -3.38 -41.37
C GLU A 213 -0.69 -2.79 -40.38
N MET A 214 -0.73 -3.34 -39.16
CA MET A 214 -1.41 -2.69 -38.04
C MET A 214 -0.45 -1.66 -37.45
N ASP A 215 -0.68 -0.40 -37.78
CA ASP A 215 0.04 0.72 -37.16
C ASP A 215 -0.60 1.04 -35.80
N SER A 216 0.08 0.69 -34.72
CA SER A 216 -0.33 1.08 -33.38
C SER A 216 -0.14 2.58 -33.23
N GLN A 217 -1.23 3.34 -33.08
CA GLN A 217 -1.18 4.77 -32.82
C GLN A 217 -0.55 5.02 -31.45
N PHE A 218 0.75 5.27 -31.41
CA PHE A 218 1.48 5.55 -30.19
C PHE A 218 1.24 7.00 -29.72
N ASP A 219 0.80 7.17 -28.47
CA ASP A 219 0.68 8.49 -27.84
C ASP A 219 1.84 8.75 -26.85
N PRO A 220 2.81 9.62 -27.19
CA PRO A 220 3.93 9.93 -26.30
C PRO A 220 3.51 10.62 -24.99
N SER A 221 2.32 11.23 -24.96
CA SER A 221 1.80 11.96 -23.80
C SER A 221 1.03 11.06 -22.82
N SER A 222 0.67 9.84 -23.24
CA SER A 222 -0.05 8.89 -22.40
C SER A 222 0.92 8.05 -21.56
N ALA A 223 0.66 7.94 -20.26
CA ALA A 223 1.44 7.08 -19.36
C ALA A 223 1.28 5.57 -19.64
N SER A 224 0.19 5.17 -20.32
CA SER A 224 -0.02 3.77 -20.73
C SER A 224 0.93 3.34 -21.84
N ASP A 225 1.18 4.25 -22.78
CA ASP A 225 1.94 3.98 -23.99
C ASP A 225 3.40 4.35 -23.74
N ASN A 226 3.63 5.45 -23.03
CA ASN A 226 4.93 5.95 -22.63
C ASN A 226 5.03 6.09 -21.11
N PRO A 227 5.62 5.11 -20.42
CA PRO A 227 5.84 5.19 -18.97
C PRO A 227 6.70 6.40 -18.55
N PHE A 228 7.41 7.03 -19.49
CA PHE A 228 8.26 8.20 -19.26
C PHE A 228 7.62 9.54 -19.69
N SER A 229 6.32 9.54 -20.00
CA SER A 229 5.55 10.75 -20.37
C SER A 229 5.49 11.80 -19.27
N ASN A 230 5.46 11.39 -18.00
CA ASN A 230 5.47 12.29 -16.84
C ASN A 230 6.52 11.86 -15.81
N PHE A 231 6.94 12.79 -14.94
CA PHE A 231 8.03 12.52 -14.00
C PHE A 231 7.68 11.43 -12.98
N LEU A 232 6.45 11.39 -12.46
CA LEU A 232 6.05 10.40 -11.45
C LEU A 232 5.97 8.99 -12.04
N SER A 233 5.41 8.84 -13.24
CA SER A 233 5.38 7.57 -13.97
C SER A 233 6.79 7.13 -14.35
N SER A 234 7.70 8.06 -14.66
CA SER A 234 9.11 7.75 -14.90
C SER A 234 9.79 7.17 -13.67
N VAL A 235 9.50 7.73 -12.49
CA VAL A 235 10.01 7.21 -11.20
C VAL A 235 9.44 5.83 -10.93
N GLU A 236 8.14 5.61 -11.17
CA GLU A 236 7.50 4.30 -11.04
C GLU A 236 8.13 3.26 -11.98
N ALA A 237 8.25 3.59 -13.27
CA ALA A 237 8.87 2.72 -14.27
C ALA A 237 10.32 2.36 -13.90
N THR A 238 11.09 3.33 -13.41
CA THR A 238 12.48 3.12 -12.98
C THR A 238 12.58 2.30 -11.71
N TYR A 239 11.65 2.48 -10.77
CA TYR A 239 11.57 1.66 -9.55
C TYR A 239 11.34 0.18 -9.89
N PHE A 240 10.47 -0.11 -10.86
CA PHE A 240 10.16 -1.48 -11.27
C PHE A 240 11.31 -2.20 -12.01
N TRP A 241 12.41 -1.53 -12.33
CA TRP A 241 13.63 -2.19 -12.83
C TRP A 241 14.22 -3.18 -11.81
N ILE A 242 14.03 -2.91 -10.52
CA ILE A 242 14.43 -3.82 -9.42
C ILE A 242 13.74 -5.20 -9.57
N ASN A 243 12.54 -5.22 -10.15
CA ASN A 243 11.78 -6.44 -10.42
C ASN A 243 12.00 -7.00 -11.83
N GLY A 244 12.92 -6.43 -12.61
CA GLY A 244 13.23 -6.90 -13.96
C GLY A 244 12.27 -6.42 -15.05
N VAL A 245 11.44 -5.41 -14.79
CA VAL A 245 10.56 -4.79 -15.81
C VAL A 245 11.29 -3.59 -16.42
N TRP A 246 11.54 -3.60 -17.73
CA TRP A 246 12.39 -2.61 -18.41
C TRP A 246 11.72 -1.98 -19.64
N PRO A 247 10.64 -1.19 -19.46
CA PRO A 247 9.84 -0.68 -20.58
C PRO A 247 10.68 0.13 -21.58
N GLN A 248 11.60 0.96 -21.10
CA GLN A 248 12.47 1.74 -21.99
C GLN A 248 13.34 0.86 -22.90
N ARG A 249 13.85 -0.27 -22.38
CA ARG A 249 14.70 -1.17 -23.15
C ARG A 249 13.86 -1.99 -24.13
N ASP A 250 12.67 -2.39 -23.71
CA ASP A 250 11.83 -3.30 -24.46
C ASP A 250 11.05 -2.57 -25.57
N ASP A 251 10.73 -1.29 -25.38
CA ASP A 251 9.88 -0.52 -26.30
C ASP A 251 10.68 0.37 -27.28
N TRP A 252 11.94 0.71 -26.98
CA TRP A 252 12.70 1.68 -27.76
C TRP A 252 14.01 1.14 -28.33
N ASN A 253 14.35 1.60 -29.53
CA ASN A 253 15.58 1.28 -30.24
C ASN A 253 16.43 2.55 -30.43
N TYR A 254 17.24 2.88 -29.42
CA TYR A 254 18.17 4.01 -29.46
C TYR A 254 19.39 3.76 -28.56
N TRP A 255 20.60 4.03 -29.06
CA TRP A 255 21.85 3.68 -28.37
C TRP A 255 21.97 4.31 -26.98
N ALA A 256 21.48 5.55 -26.78
CA ALA A 256 21.59 6.22 -25.49
C ALA A 256 20.72 5.53 -24.43
N ILE A 257 19.58 4.96 -24.83
CA ILE A 257 18.70 4.17 -23.94
C ILE A 257 19.42 2.91 -23.49
N GLU A 258 20.12 2.24 -24.40
CA GLU A 258 20.90 1.03 -24.08
C GLU A 258 22.02 1.34 -23.07
N VAL A 259 22.78 2.41 -23.30
CA VAL A 259 23.87 2.83 -22.39
C VAL A 259 23.34 3.22 -21.01
N LEU A 260 22.29 4.03 -20.95
CA LEU A 260 21.68 4.44 -19.69
C LEU A 260 21.05 3.25 -18.95
N SER A 261 20.44 2.31 -19.67
CA SER A 261 19.85 1.09 -19.08
C SER A 261 20.94 0.17 -18.55
N LEU A 262 22.08 0.06 -19.22
CA LEU A 262 23.24 -0.70 -18.73
C LEU A 262 23.78 -0.10 -17.42
N LEU A 263 23.96 1.23 -17.37
CA LEU A 263 24.36 1.93 -16.14
C LEU A 263 23.34 1.72 -15.02
N GLY A 264 22.05 1.86 -15.33
CA GLY A 264 20.95 1.62 -14.37
C GLY A 264 20.97 0.20 -13.82
N SER A 265 21.21 -0.82 -14.67
CA SER A 265 21.31 -2.22 -14.25
C SER A 265 22.49 -2.47 -13.31
N VAL A 266 23.65 -1.87 -13.58
CA VAL A 266 24.82 -1.98 -12.69
C VAL A 266 24.55 -1.29 -11.36
N PHE A 267 24.10 -0.03 -11.37
CA PHE A 267 23.90 0.73 -10.13
C PHE A 267 22.70 0.22 -9.32
N ILE A 268 21.50 0.20 -9.90
CA ILE A 268 20.26 -0.08 -9.16
C ILE A 268 20.14 -1.57 -8.83
N VAL A 269 20.26 -2.44 -9.84
CA VAL A 269 20.00 -3.88 -9.67
C VAL A 269 21.22 -4.61 -9.11
N THR A 270 22.41 -4.35 -9.63
CA THR A 270 23.60 -5.10 -9.19
C THR A 270 24.21 -4.56 -7.91
N ILE A 271 24.40 -3.24 -7.78
CA ILE A 271 25.06 -2.65 -6.61
C ILE A 271 24.05 -2.42 -5.49
N LEU A 272 23.02 -1.59 -5.73
CA LEU A 272 22.14 -1.12 -4.65
C LEU A 272 21.30 -2.24 -4.05
N GLN A 273 20.76 -3.16 -4.86
CA GLN A 273 20.00 -4.29 -4.32
C GLN A 273 20.89 -5.23 -3.48
N ASN A 274 22.11 -5.54 -3.94
CA ASN A 274 23.03 -6.38 -3.18
C ASN A 274 23.55 -5.67 -1.92
N MET A 275 23.76 -4.36 -1.97
CA MET A 275 24.09 -3.56 -0.79
C MET A 275 22.92 -3.52 0.21
N LEU A 276 21.67 -3.39 -0.25
CA LEU A 276 20.50 -3.47 0.63
C LEU A 276 20.49 -4.78 1.39
N ILE A 277 20.72 -5.90 0.69
CA ILE A 277 20.81 -7.24 1.30
C ILE A 277 21.96 -7.29 2.31
N ALA A 278 23.14 -6.77 1.96
CA ALA A 278 24.29 -6.75 2.86
C ALA A 278 24.08 -5.88 4.11
N PHE A 279 23.32 -4.79 4.02
CA PHE A 279 22.94 -3.97 5.18
C PHE A 279 21.86 -4.62 6.06
N MET A 280 21.10 -5.57 5.51
CA MET A 280 20.09 -6.33 6.26
C MET A 280 20.68 -7.54 7.01
N GLY A 281 21.86 -8.04 6.62
CA GLY A 281 22.56 -9.16 7.25
C GLY A 281 23.42 -8.74 8.42
#